data_AF-A0A7S3CR96-F1
#
_entry.id   AF-A0A7S3CR96-F1
#
_cell.length_a   1.000
_cell.length_b   1.000
_cell.length_c   1.000
_cell.angle_alpha   90.00
_cell.angle_beta   90.00
_cell.angle_gamma   90.00
#
_symmetry.space_group_name_H-M   'P 1'
#
loop_
_entity.id
_entity.type
_entity.pdbx_description
1 polymer ?
#
loop_
_entity_poly.entity_id
_entity_poly.type
_entity_poly.pdbx_seq_one_letter_code
_entity_poly.pdbx_strand_id
1 'polypeptide(L)'
;MFPNLDVIGWYSGFSEGSVEGSTPAPQRELPDLEADMITQKQIVDLCENPIYLVLRPQAEKMQERNKLPLAIYETNNVTRKFVQLDQNQIQIAQSEDERIAVDHISKAVDSDAKQ
;
A
#
# COMPACT_ATOMS: atom_id res chain seq x y z
N MET A 1 -1.63 7.39 -21.48
CA MET A 1 -2.54 7.99 -20.49
C MET A 1 -3.73 7.05 -20.38
N PHE A 2 -4.11 6.62 -19.17
CA PHE A 2 -5.24 5.71 -18.94
C PHE A 2 -6.50 6.57 -18.70
N PRO A 3 -7.35 6.80 -19.71
CA PRO A 3 -8.40 7.83 -19.65
C PRO A 3 -9.54 7.50 -18.68
N ASN A 4 -9.60 6.27 -18.18
CA ASN A 4 -10.65 5.78 -17.29
C ASN A 4 -10.17 5.64 -15.83
N LEU A 5 -8.99 6.18 -15.49
CA LEU A 5 -8.43 6.10 -14.14
C LEU A 5 -8.32 7.49 -13.53
N ASP A 6 -8.87 7.63 -12.32
CA ASP A 6 -8.80 8.84 -11.52
C ASP A 6 -7.75 8.71 -10.40
N VAL A 7 -7.27 9.86 -9.91
CA VAL A 7 -6.44 9.90 -8.71
C VAL A 7 -7.34 9.69 -7.50
N ILE A 8 -7.18 8.55 -6.83
CA ILE A 8 -7.98 8.19 -5.64
C ILE A 8 -7.23 8.35 -4.31
N GLY A 9 -5.94 8.72 -4.36
CA GLY A 9 -5.10 8.72 -3.17
C GLY A 9 -3.61 8.62 -3.44
N TRP A 10 -2.86 8.22 -2.42
CA TRP A 10 -1.42 7.97 -2.47
C TRP A 10 -1.03 6.77 -1.63
N TYR A 11 0.22 6.33 -1.79
CA TYR A 11 0.77 5.25 -0.99
C TYR A 11 2.19 5.58 -0.51
N SER A 12 2.55 5.01 0.64
CA SER A 12 3.93 4.97 1.12
C SER A 12 4.44 3.54 1.02
N GLY A 13 5.56 3.38 0.34
CA GLY A 13 6.30 2.13 0.29
C GLY A 13 7.41 2.05 1.32
N PHE A 14 8.08 0.91 1.31
CA PHE A 14 9.34 0.72 1.99
C PHE A 14 10.42 1.59 1.34
N SER A 15 11.05 2.46 2.14
CA SER A 15 12.33 3.07 1.78
C SER A 15 13.42 2.15 2.31
N GLU A 16 13.80 1.14 1.53
CA GLU A 16 15.13 0.57 1.72
C GLU A 16 16.10 1.72 1.41
N GLY A 17 16.75 2.24 2.44
CA GLY A 17 17.83 3.19 2.26
C GLY A 17 18.98 2.50 1.56
N SER A 18 18.90 2.30 0.25
CA SER A 18 20.03 1.96 -0.60
C SER A 18 20.83 3.24 -0.87
N VAL A 19 21.36 3.81 0.20
CA VAL A 19 22.61 4.57 0.17
C VAL A 19 23.52 3.81 1.11
N GLU A 20 24.52 3.12 0.54
CA GLU A 20 25.53 2.38 1.30
C GLU A 20 25.99 3.21 2.51
N GLY A 21 25.71 2.71 3.72
CA GLY A 21 26.08 3.36 4.98
C GLY A 21 24.95 4.05 5.74
N SER A 22 23.71 4.07 5.23
CA SER A 22 22.55 4.59 5.98
C SER A 22 21.85 3.45 6.73
N THR A 23 21.62 3.65 8.04
CA THR A 23 20.82 2.72 8.87
C THR A 23 19.46 2.51 8.18
N PRO A 24 18.95 1.27 8.04
CA PRO A 24 17.64 1.04 7.44
C PRO A 24 16.62 1.92 8.17
N ALA A 25 15.95 2.81 7.43
CA ALA A 25 14.89 3.62 7.99
C ALA A 25 13.83 2.67 8.55
N PRO A 26 13.32 2.90 9.79
CA PRO A 26 12.33 2.03 10.37
C PRO A 26 11.14 1.91 9.42
N GLN A 27 10.68 0.68 9.21
CA GLN A 27 9.48 0.44 8.40
C GLN A 27 8.34 1.27 8.97
N ARG A 28 7.76 2.11 8.12
CA ARG A 28 6.68 2.97 8.53
C ARG A 28 5.38 2.18 8.56
N GLU A 29 5.00 1.72 9.74
CA GLU A 29 3.77 0.95 9.95
C GLU A 29 2.51 1.84 10.04
N LEU A 30 2.72 3.11 10.41
CA LEU A 30 1.69 4.09 10.70
C LEU A 30 1.92 5.40 9.91
N PRO A 31 0.85 6.15 9.62
CA PRO A 31 0.96 7.50 9.07
C PRO A 31 1.81 8.42 9.95
N ASP A 32 2.62 9.26 9.33
CA ASP A 32 3.24 10.41 9.98
C ASP A 32 2.23 11.54 9.84
N LEU A 33 1.62 11.92 10.95
CA LEU A 33 0.54 12.89 10.94
C LEU A 33 0.96 14.21 10.30
N GLU A 34 2.20 14.66 10.51
CA GLU A 34 2.64 15.96 10.01
C GLU A 34 2.96 15.88 8.51
N ALA A 35 3.83 14.94 8.12
CA ALA A 35 4.25 14.80 6.74
C ALA A 35 3.10 14.34 5.82
N ASP A 36 2.28 13.37 6.24
CA ASP A 36 1.19 12.85 5.41
C ASP A 36 0.02 13.82 5.29
N MET A 37 -0.22 14.67 6.29
CA MET A 37 -1.26 15.71 6.18
C MET A 37 -0.86 16.84 5.21
N ILE A 38 0.44 17.06 4.99
CA ILE A 38 0.88 17.96 3.91
C ILE A 38 0.51 17.36 2.56
N THR A 39 0.83 16.08 2.34
CA THR A 39 0.48 15.35 1.11
C THR A 39 -1.02 15.27 0.91
N GLN A 40 -1.79 14.99 1.98
CA GLN A 40 -3.25 14.94 1.91
C GLN A 40 -3.85 16.24 1.40
N LYS A 41 -3.36 17.40 1.89
CA LYS A 41 -3.83 18.71 1.43
C LYS A 41 -3.56 18.97 -0.05
N GLN A 42 -2.52 18.37 -0.62
CA GLN A 42 -2.22 18.52 -2.05
C GLN A 42 -3.12 17.64 -2.91
N ILE A 43 -3.55 16.49 -2.38
CA ILE A 43 -4.34 15.50 -3.13
C ILE A 43 -5.84 15.79 -3.02
N VAL A 44 -6.30 16.46 -1.95
CA VAL A 44 -7.73 16.76 -1.77
C VAL A 44 -8.30 17.62 -2.91
N ASP A 45 -7.45 18.43 -3.56
CA ASP A 45 -7.83 19.23 -4.74
C ASP A 45 -8.10 18.35 -5.99
N LEU A 46 -7.64 17.10 -5.98
CA LEU A 46 -7.79 16.12 -7.05
C LEU A 46 -8.82 15.03 -6.71
N CYS A 47 -9.12 14.83 -5.42
CA CYS A 47 -9.97 13.75 -4.91
C CYS A 47 -10.65 14.18 -3.60
N GLU A 48 -11.98 14.15 -3.54
CA GLU A 48 -12.73 14.62 -2.36
C GLU A 48 -12.43 13.82 -1.08
N ASN A 49 -12.15 12.53 -1.21
CA ASN A 49 -11.84 11.63 -0.10
C ASN A 49 -10.64 10.76 -0.45
N PRO A 50 -9.42 11.32 -0.38
CA PRO A 50 -8.24 10.62 -0.83
C PRO A 50 -7.86 9.52 0.18
N ILE A 51 -7.59 8.34 -0.35
CA ILE A 51 -7.20 7.17 0.42
C ILE A 51 -5.67 7.16 0.57
N TYR A 52 -5.20 6.80 1.76
CA TYR A 52 -3.78 6.60 2.01
C TYR A 52 -3.46 5.13 2.28
N LEU A 53 -2.55 4.56 1.49
CA LEU A 53 -2.12 3.17 1.60
C LEU A 53 -0.68 3.04 2.13
N VAL A 54 -0.49 2.24 3.16
CA VAL A 54 0.84 1.91 3.70
C VAL A 54 1.17 0.46 3.37
N LEU A 55 2.18 0.25 2.53
CA LEU A 55 2.66 -1.09 2.18
C LEU A 55 3.53 -1.67 3.29
N ARG A 56 3.30 -2.94 3.65
CA ARG A 56 3.99 -3.65 4.74
C ARG A 56 4.66 -4.91 4.18
N PRO A 57 5.79 -4.80 3.48
CA PRO A 57 6.39 -5.92 2.76
C PRO A 57 7.09 -6.95 3.66
N GLN A 58 7.57 -6.59 4.86
CA GLN A 58 8.20 -7.55 5.80
C GLN A 58 7.18 -8.29 6.68
N ALA A 59 5.98 -8.51 6.14
CA ALA A 59 4.93 -9.23 6.79
C ALA A 59 5.18 -10.76 6.74
N GLU A 60 6.41 -11.21 7.01
CA GLU A 60 6.75 -12.62 7.22
C GLU A 60 5.84 -13.27 8.29
N LYS A 61 5.28 -12.45 9.19
CA LYS A 61 4.27 -12.83 10.20
C LYS A 61 2.79 -12.73 9.74
N MET A 62 2.49 -12.24 8.54
CA MET A 62 1.12 -12.20 8.01
C MET A 62 0.73 -13.40 7.15
N GLN A 63 1.70 -14.17 6.66
CA GLN A 63 1.43 -15.48 6.05
C GLN A 63 0.66 -16.40 7.02
N GLU A 64 0.91 -16.28 8.32
CA GLU A 64 0.19 -17.05 9.36
C GLU A 64 -1.27 -16.60 9.58
N ARG A 65 -1.72 -15.46 9.03
CA ARG A 65 -3.02 -14.85 9.37
C ARG A 65 -3.92 -14.49 8.19
N ASN A 66 -3.61 -14.88 6.94
CA ASN A 66 -4.37 -14.48 5.74
C ASN A 66 -4.60 -12.94 5.67
N LYS A 67 -3.67 -12.15 6.19
CA LYS A 67 -3.78 -10.69 6.20
C LYS A 67 -3.10 -10.09 4.98
N LEU A 68 -3.74 -9.10 4.37
CA LEU A 68 -3.16 -8.35 3.26
C LEU A 68 -1.92 -7.59 3.73
N PRO A 69 -0.84 -7.52 2.92
CA PRO A 69 0.42 -6.85 3.27
C PRO A 69 0.32 -5.32 3.13
N LEU A 70 -0.82 -4.74 3.51
CA LEU A 70 -1.11 -3.32 3.41
C LEU A 70 -2.08 -2.87 4.50
N ALA A 71 -2.02 -1.59 4.84
CA ALA A 71 -3.04 -0.91 5.64
C ALA A 71 -3.57 0.30 4.86
N ILE A 72 -4.88 0.50 4.93
CA ILE A 72 -5.57 1.59 4.26
C ILE A 72 -6.08 2.56 5.32
N TYR A 73 -5.90 3.85 5.09
CA TYR A 73 -6.31 4.94 5.95
C TYR A 73 -7.16 5.95 5.18
N GLU A 74 -8.14 6.50 5.86
CA GLU A 74 -8.89 7.68 5.43
C GLU A 74 -8.62 8.83 6.39
N THR A 75 -8.78 10.06 5.91
CA THR A 75 -8.69 11.24 6.78
C THR A 75 -10.07 11.59 7.31
N ASN A 76 -10.22 11.64 8.63
CA ASN A 76 -11.41 12.20 9.23
C ASN A 76 -11.38 13.73 9.09
N ASN A 77 -12.26 14.29 8.26
CA ASN A 77 -12.28 15.72 7.94
C ASN A 77 -12.55 16.63 9.16
N VAL A 78 -13.18 16.12 10.22
CA VAL A 78 -13.45 16.87 11.45
C VAL A 78 -12.23 16.91 12.36
N THR A 79 -11.59 15.76 12.58
CA THR A 79 -10.47 15.63 13.53
C THR A 79 -9.10 15.81 12.90
N ARG A 80 -9.02 15.84 11.56
CA ARG A 80 -7.78 15.86 10.75
C ARG A 80 -6.81 14.76 11.18
N LYS A 81 -7.34 13.55 11.39
CA LYS A 81 -6.57 12.36 11.75
C LYS A 81 -6.81 11.24 10.77
N PHE A 82 -5.80 10.40 10.59
CA PHE A 82 -5.93 9.16 9.86
C PHE A 82 -6.71 8.12 10.68
N VAL A 83 -7.68 7.50 10.04
CA VAL A 83 -8.48 6.40 10.57
C VAL A 83 -8.20 5.18 9.70
N GLN A 84 -7.73 4.10 10.30
CA GLN A 84 -7.45 2.87 9.57
C GLN A 84 -8.77 2.17 9.21
N LEU A 85 -8.90 1.74 7.95
CA LEU A 85 -10.01 0.91 7.51
C LEU A 85 -9.85 -0.53 8.00
N ASP A 86 -10.98 -1.20 8.22
CA ASP A 86 -11.00 -2.61 8.61
C ASP A 86 -10.50 -3.48 7.45
N GLN A 87 -9.39 -4.18 7.68
CA GLN A 87 -8.78 -5.09 6.71
C GLN A 87 -9.71 -6.23 6.30
N ASN A 88 -10.67 -6.63 7.14
CA ASN A 88 -11.60 -7.71 6.82
C ASN A 88 -12.63 -7.30 5.75
N GLN A 89 -12.81 -6.00 5.52
CA GLN A 89 -13.72 -5.47 4.50
C GLN A 89 -13.01 -5.19 3.17
N ILE A 90 -11.69 -5.32 3.13
CA ILE A 90 -10.88 -5.04 1.95
C ILE A 90 -10.57 -6.37 1.25
N GLN A 91 -10.89 -6.45 -0.04
CA GLN A 91 -10.59 -7.59 -0.89
C GLN A 91 -9.76 -7.13 -2.07
N ILE A 92 -8.75 -7.92 -2.44
CA ILE A 92 -8.05 -7.72 -3.71
C ILE A 92 -8.99 -8.23 -4.81
N ALA A 93 -9.57 -7.30 -5.55
CA ALA A 93 -10.29 -7.61 -6.78
C ALA A 93 -9.30 -7.66 -7.94
N GLN A 94 -9.33 -8.74 -8.72
CA GLN A 94 -8.53 -8.91 -9.92
C GLN A 94 -9.45 -9.14 -11.11
N SER A 95 -9.11 -8.55 -12.24
CA SER A 95 -9.72 -8.97 -13.51
C SER A 95 -9.28 -10.39 -13.88
N GLU A 96 -10.03 -11.07 -14.75
CA GLU A 96 -9.66 -12.42 -15.20
C GLU A 96 -8.29 -12.45 -15.89
N ASP A 97 -7.99 -11.43 -16.70
CA ASP A 97 -6.70 -11.27 -17.37
C ASP A 97 -5.54 -11.09 -16.37
N GLU A 98 -5.75 -10.25 -15.35
CA GLU A 98 -4.76 -10.03 -14.30
C GLU A 98 -4.53 -11.29 -13.46
N ARG A 99 -5.60 -12.01 -13.12
CA ARG A 99 -5.51 -13.29 -12.40
C ARG A 99 -4.67 -14.31 -13.17
N ILE A 100 -4.90 -14.44 -14.48
CA ILE A 100 -4.15 -15.35 -15.36
C ILE A 100 -2.67 -14.93 -15.43
N ALA A 101 -2.40 -13.62 -15.58
CA ALA A 101 -1.04 -13.10 -15.62
C ALA A 101 -0.27 -13.37 -14.32
N VAL A 102 -0.91 -13.15 -13.16
CA VAL A 102 -0.34 -13.44 -11.84
C VAL A 102 -0.05 -14.93 -11.69
N ASP A 103 -0.99 -15.80 -12.06
CA ASP A 103 -0.80 -17.27 -11.99
C ASP A 103 0.36 -17.75 -12.88
N HIS A 104 0.52 -17.19 -14.08
CA HIS A 104 1.66 -17.48 -14.93
C HIS A 104 3.00 -17.07 -14.31
N ILE A 105 3.08 -15.88 -13.70
CA ILE A 105 4.30 -15.41 -13.02
C ILE A 105 4.61 -16.29 -11.81
N SER A 106 3.62 -16.61 -10.98
CA SER A 106 3.80 -17.47 -9.81
C SER A 106 4.36 -18.83 -10.18
N LYS A 107 3.86 -19.46 -11.25
CA LYS A 107 4.36 -20.75 -11.74
C LYS A 107 5.77 -20.68 -12.33
N ALA A 108 6.14 -19.56 -12.95
CA ALA A 108 7.48 -19.38 -13.50
C ALA A 108 8.54 -19.31 -12.40
N VAL A 109 8.25 -18.58 -11.31
CA VAL A 109 9.19 -18.34 -10.20
C VAL A 109 9.48 -19.61 -9.38
N ASP A 110 8.52 -20.54 -9.26
CA ASP A 110 8.71 -21.81 -8.52
C ASP A 110 9.72 -22.78 -9.18
N SER A 111 10.06 -22.57 -10.45
CA SER A 111 10.96 -23.45 -11.21
C SER A 111 12.43 -23.29 -10.81
N ASP A 112 12.85 -22.07 -10.44
CA ASP A 112 14.24 -21.71 -10.15
C ASP A 112 14.55 -21.66 -8.64
N ALA A 113 13.55 -21.69 -7.76
CA ALA A 113 13.72 -21.61 -6.31
C ALA A 113 14.15 -22.93 -5.63
N LYS A 114 14.49 -23.98 -6.41
CA LYS A 114 14.88 -25.32 -5.92
C LYS A 114 16.33 -25.73 -6.22
N GLN A 115 17.24 -24.79 -6.51
CA GLN A 115 18.68 -25.10 -6.63
C GLN A 115 19.48 -24.63 -5.43
#